data_AF-A0A7Y2DXB7-F1
#
_entry.id   AF-A0A7Y2DXB7-F1
#
_cell.length_a   1.000
_cell.length_b   1.000
_cell.length_c   1.000
_cell.angle_alpha   90.00
_cell.angle_beta   90.00
_cell.angle_gamma   90.00
#
_symmetry.space_group_name_H-M   'P 1'
#
loop_
_entity.id
_entity.type
_entity.pdbx_description
1 polymer ?
#
loop_
_entity_poly.entity_id
_entity_poly.type
_entity_poly.pdbx_seq_one_letter_code
_entity_poly.pdbx_strand_id
1 'polypeptide(L)'
;MKKIYFLAISCLFFIASVGVQNSYGQAGTASASEDSICVDDNTTLILTGYNGTIQWQIFNGVVWANETNTGSNTDMYTVLPGAPTQYRAVVTDPGGVMDTSNVVSIFVNIVSPPTAVNASRCGIGPITLTASGIGLTTWYVDSLTLEPLHEGDTFNTSITETTTYYVSTVDTNSSGSGGSGNPVTFGGTFGATNGSTENGFNVINISGFDIQINTINWEWDLGTGDVAVMIQPTGGTVANASSGAGWIVYETFTSITANGANTGTPTTFTTPLIIPAGATVGIAFDVVSGSITNSYQTGNGTPWVSTEFMDANLIITEGQAGGPPGGGLGGFSPRNFWGTFEYEFANDF
;
A
#
# COMPACT_ATOMS: atom_id res chain seq x y z
N MET A 1 91.89 17.30 -5.76
CA MET A 1 90.49 17.52 -6.21
C MET A 1 89.59 17.51 -4.97
N LYS A 2 89.11 18.66 -4.52
CA LYS A 2 88.18 18.78 -3.38
C LYS A 2 86.76 18.46 -3.88
N LYS A 3 86.10 17.45 -3.30
CA LYS A 3 84.69 17.15 -3.58
C LYS A 3 83.81 18.12 -2.79
N ILE A 4 82.98 18.87 -3.50
CA ILE A 4 81.91 19.71 -2.92
C ILE A 4 80.67 18.82 -2.82
N TYR A 5 80.10 18.69 -1.62
CA TYR A 5 78.83 18.01 -1.40
C TYR A 5 77.74 19.07 -1.26
N PHE A 6 76.77 19.08 -2.18
CA PHE A 6 75.55 19.88 -2.03
C PHE A 6 74.56 19.10 -1.16
N LEU A 7 74.25 19.63 0.02
CA LEU A 7 73.16 19.15 0.86
C LEU A 7 71.87 19.81 0.34
N ALA A 8 71.07 19.06 -0.43
CA ALA A 8 69.74 19.50 -0.83
C ALA A 8 68.78 19.35 0.36
N ILE A 9 68.56 20.43 1.12
CA ILE A 9 67.45 20.51 2.08
C ILE A 9 66.18 20.74 1.26
N SER A 10 65.38 19.69 1.04
CA SER A 10 64.03 19.86 0.50
C SER A 10 63.14 20.43 1.61
N CYS A 11 62.92 21.74 1.57
CA CYS A 11 61.92 22.38 2.40
C CYS A 11 60.54 22.00 1.85
N LEU A 12 59.93 20.94 2.40
CA LEU A 12 58.51 20.64 2.16
C LEU A 12 57.70 21.70 2.90
N PHE A 13 57.18 22.68 2.17
CA PHE A 13 56.09 23.51 2.65
C PHE A 13 54.80 22.69 2.56
N PHE A 14 54.23 22.30 3.69
CA PHE A 14 52.84 21.90 3.75
C PHE A 14 51.97 23.17 3.70
N ILE A 15 51.20 23.33 2.63
CA ILE A 15 50.10 24.28 2.60
C ILE A 15 48.95 23.60 3.36
N ALA A 16 48.62 24.08 4.55
CA ALA A 16 47.36 23.76 5.19
C ALA A 16 46.28 24.66 4.58
N SER A 17 45.53 24.15 3.60
CA SER A 17 44.33 24.83 3.13
C SER A 17 43.19 24.53 4.09
N VAL A 18 42.74 25.54 4.84
CA VAL A 18 41.40 25.50 5.45
C VAL A 18 40.41 25.80 4.34
N GLY A 19 39.81 24.76 3.77
CA GLY A 19 38.60 24.93 2.99
C GLY A 19 37.45 25.28 3.93
N VAL A 20 36.61 26.24 3.57
CA VAL A 20 35.28 26.35 4.18
C VAL A 20 34.58 25.04 3.85
N GLN A 21 34.42 24.14 4.83
CA GLN A 21 33.45 23.05 4.70
C GLN A 21 32.11 23.74 4.50
N ASN A 22 31.54 23.62 3.31
CA ASN A 22 30.16 24.00 3.10
C ASN A 22 29.37 23.08 4.05
N SER A 23 28.90 23.62 5.17
CA SER A 23 28.12 22.87 6.14
C SER A 23 26.80 22.55 5.47
N TYR A 24 26.70 21.35 4.91
CA TYR A 24 25.41 20.81 4.50
C TYR A 24 24.79 20.25 5.77
N GLY A 25 23.65 20.81 6.19
CA GLY A 25 22.89 20.26 7.30
C GLY A 25 22.70 18.76 7.07
N GLN A 26 22.90 17.95 8.11
CA GLN A 26 22.70 16.51 8.04
C GLN A 26 21.43 16.20 8.83
N ALA A 27 20.30 16.09 8.13
CA ALA A 27 19.02 15.81 8.79
C ALA A 27 18.86 14.38 9.29
N GLY A 28 19.69 13.45 8.79
CA GLY A 28 19.64 12.05 9.17
C GLY A 28 18.46 11.30 8.54
N THR A 29 18.21 10.09 9.05
CA THR A 29 17.16 9.19 8.58
C THR A 29 16.10 9.03 9.66
N ALA A 30 14.85 9.33 9.29
CA ALA A 30 13.67 9.19 10.14
C ALA A 30 13.01 7.83 9.92
N SER A 31 12.55 7.20 10.99
CA SER A 31 11.75 5.96 10.99
C SER A 31 10.70 6.01 12.12
N ALA A 32 9.88 4.96 12.25
CA ALA A 32 8.97 4.77 13.36
C ALA A 32 9.17 3.39 14.00
N SER A 33 8.80 3.24 15.28
CA SER A 33 8.74 1.94 15.93
C SER A 33 7.65 1.06 15.32
N GLU A 34 6.53 1.68 14.93
CA GLU A 34 5.41 1.09 14.21
C GLU A 34 4.87 2.14 13.22
N ASP A 35 4.72 1.78 11.95
CA ASP A 35 4.17 2.65 10.90
C ASP A 35 2.68 2.36 10.62
N SER A 36 2.11 1.33 11.25
CA SER A 36 0.70 1.01 11.28
C SER A 36 0.26 0.73 12.71
N ILE A 37 -0.70 1.53 13.19
CA ILE A 37 -1.22 1.45 14.56
C ILE A 37 -2.75 1.45 14.54
N CYS A 38 -3.40 1.00 15.61
CA CYS A 38 -4.85 1.16 15.74
C CYS A 38 -5.19 2.62 16.11
N VAL A 39 -6.45 3.01 15.91
CA VAL A 39 -6.96 4.24 16.50
C VAL A 39 -6.71 4.24 18.02
N ASP A 40 -6.26 5.38 18.54
CA ASP A 40 -5.87 5.60 19.95
C ASP A 40 -4.58 4.90 20.43
N ASP A 41 -3.86 4.19 19.55
CA ASP A 41 -2.50 3.72 19.83
C ASP A 41 -1.45 4.79 19.50
N ASN A 42 -0.27 4.64 20.10
CA ASN A 42 0.87 5.53 19.86
C ASN A 42 2.02 4.80 19.17
N THR A 43 2.86 5.56 18.47
CA THR A 43 4.12 5.08 17.91
C THR A 43 5.23 6.06 18.20
N THR A 44 6.48 5.60 18.22
CA THR A 44 7.65 6.44 18.45
C THR A 44 8.40 6.68 17.15
N LEU A 45 8.47 7.94 16.74
CA LEU A 45 9.33 8.41 15.65
C LEU A 45 10.79 8.42 16.12
N ILE A 46 11.69 7.95 15.28
CA ILE A 46 13.12 7.78 15.59
C ILE A 46 13.93 8.51 14.50
N LEU A 47 14.89 9.33 14.90
CA LEU A 47 15.82 10.01 14.00
C LEU A 47 17.26 9.60 14.30
N THR A 48 17.99 9.11 13.29
CA THR A 48 19.38 8.69 13.44
C THR A 48 20.30 9.39 12.45
N GLY A 49 21.59 9.53 12.80
CA GLY A 49 22.59 10.09 11.90
C GLY A 49 22.43 11.60 11.62
N TYR A 50 21.81 12.35 12.54
CA TYR A 50 21.61 13.80 12.41
C TYR A 50 22.75 14.60 13.06
N ASN A 51 22.95 15.84 12.62
CA ASN A 51 23.86 16.80 13.24
C ASN A 51 23.18 18.17 13.37
N GLY A 52 22.80 18.54 14.59
CA GLY A 52 22.12 19.80 14.88
C GLY A 52 20.96 19.63 15.85
N THR A 53 20.09 20.65 15.92
CA THR A 53 18.86 20.61 16.72
C THR A 53 17.69 20.11 15.88
N ILE A 54 16.87 19.22 16.45
CA ILE A 54 15.72 18.61 15.78
C ILE A 54 14.46 19.47 15.98
N GLN A 55 13.64 19.54 14.94
CA GLN A 55 12.26 19.96 14.97
C GLN A 55 11.41 19.02 14.10
N TRP A 56 10.63 18.15 14.73
CA TRP A 56 9.65 17.33 14.01
C TRP A 56 8.55 18.22 13.41
N GLN A 57 8.10 17.83 12.22
CA GLN A 57 7.01 18.45 11.49
C GLN A 57 5.99 17.40 11.09
N ILE A 58 4.73 17.83 11.03
CA ILE A 58 3.57 17.07 10.57
C ILE A 58 3.05 17.68 9.27
N PHE A 59 2.61 16.82 8.35
CA PHE A 59 1.91 17.26 7.15
C PHE A 59 0.41 17.34 7.42
N ASN A 60 -0.18 18.53 7.25
CA ASN A 60 -1.61 18.75 7.48
C ASN A 60 -2.48 18.59 6.21
N GLY A 61 -1.93 17.97 5.15
CA GLY A 61 -2.57 17.85 3.84
C GLY A 61 -2.25 18.98 2.86
N VAL A 62 -1.67 20.09 3.32
CA VAL A 62 -1.31 21.25 2.47
C VAL A 62 0.11 21.71 2.71
N VAL A 63 0.51 21.85 3.96
CA VAL A 63 1.82 22.35 4.38
C VAL A 63 2.38 21.53 5.52
N TRP A 64 3.71 21.58 5.66
CA TRP A 64 4.41 21.07 6.83
C TRP A 64 4.32 22.09 7.98
N ALA A 65 3.83 21.64 9.13
CA ALA A 65 3.73 22.43 10.34
C ALA A 65 4.62 21.84 11.44
N ASN A 66 5.18 22.69 12.31
CA ASN A 66 6.00 22.21 13.43
C ASN A 66 5.15 21.48 14.47
N GLU A 67 5.60 20.30 14.89
CA GLU A 67 5.05 19.58 16.02
C GLU A 67 5.38 20.31 17.32
N THR A 68 4.38 20.43 18.19
CA THR A 68 4.47 21.23 19.42
C THR A 68 4.35 20.43 20.70
N ASN A 69 4.04 19.12 20.61
CA ASN A 69 3.96 18.28 21.79
C ASN A 69 5.34 18.05 22.40
N THR A 70 5.35 17.60 23.66
CA THR A 70 6.59 17.31 24.38
C THR A 70 7.36 16.21 23.64
N GLY A 71 8.67 16.43 23.41
CA GLY A 71 9.53 15.52 22.66
C GLY A 71 9.63 15.82 21.15
N SER A 72 8.92 16.83 20.63
CA SER A 72 9.01 17.18 19.20
C SER A 72 10.39 17.70 18.74
N ASN A 73 11.33 17.89 19.68
CA ASN A 73 12.71 18.31 19.44
C ASN A 73 13.75 17.27 19.90
N THR A 74 13.33 16.03 20.15
CA THR A 74 14.21 14.90 20.48
C THR A 74 14.31 13.91 19.32
N ASP A 75 15.33 13.07 19.38
CA ASP A 75 15.57 12.00 18.40
C ASP A 75 14.61 10.82 18.52
N MET A 76 13.97 10.68 19.68
CA MET A 76 12.80 9.81 19.86
C MET A 76 11.59 10.68 20.21
N TYR A 77 10.52 10.62 19.41
CA TYR A 77 9.31 11.41 19.60
C TYR A 77 8.06 10.53 19.49
N THR A 78 7.35 10.32 20.61
CA THR A 78 6.12 9.54 20.64
C THR A 78 4.93 10.38 20.17
N VAL A 79 4.20 9.87 19.18
CA VAL A 79 3.04 10.50 18.54
C VAL A 79 1.80 9.63 18.69
N LEU A 80 0.63 10.27 18.73
CA LEU A 80 -0.70 9.65 18.82
C LEU A 80 -1.59 10.18 17.68
N PRO A 81 -1.32 9.82 16.41
CA PRO A 81 -2.13 10.29 15.29
C PRO A 81 -3.53 9.64 15.35
N GLY A 82 -4.58 10.45 15.17
CA GLY A 82 -5.97 9.95 15.09
C GLY A 82 -6.44 9.58 13.67
N ALA A 83 -5.57 9.76 12.68
CA ALA A 83 -5.79 9.46 11.26
C ALA A 83 -4.44 9.27 10.56
N PRO A 84 -4.39 8.67 9.35
CA PRO A 84 -3.15 8.55 8.59
C PRO A 84 -2.44 9.90 8.46
N THR A 85 -1.18 9.96 8.91
CA THR A 85 -0.44 11.21 9.11
C THR A 85 1.01 11.04 8.66
N GLN A 86 1.59 12.08 8.08
CA GLN A 86 3.01 12.07 7.69
C GLN A 86 3.84 12.99 8.57
N TYR A 87 5.05 12.54 8.90
CA TYR A 87 6.03 13.23 9.71
C TYR A 87 7.38 13.35 8.99
N ARG A 88 8.15 14.38 9.33
CA ARG A 88 9.56 14.50 8.97
C ARG A 88 10.30 15.31 10.02
N ALA A 89 11.61 15.15 10.12
CA ALA A 89 12.46 16.02 10.93
C ALA A 89 13.07 17.14 10.09
N VAL A 90 13.09 18.35 10.65
CA VAL A 90 13.96 19.44 10.20
C VAL A 90 15.11 19.52 11.20
N VAL A 91 16.34 19.50 10.71
CA VAL A 91 17.53 19.64 11.55
C VAL A 91 18.24 20.93 11.20
N THR A 92 18.51 21.74 12.23
CA THR A 92 19.28 22.99 12.09
C THR A 92 20.67 22.79 12.65
N ASP A 93 21.68 22.94 11.81
CA ASP A 93 23.08 22.81 12.22
C ASP A 93 23.52 23.99 13.12
N PRO A 94 24.70 23.92 13.78
CA PRO A 94 25.21 25.04 14.58
C PRO A 94 25.47 26.34 13.80
N GLY A 95 25.55 26.27 12.47
CA GLY A 95 25.69 27.41 11.56
C GLY A 95 24.36 28.04 11.13
N GLY A 96 23.22 27.46 11.52
CA GLY A 96 21.88 27.92 11.18
C GLY A 96 21.34 27.39 9.84
N VAL A 97 22.03 26.45 9.18
CA VAL A 97 21.56 25.82 7.95
C VAL A 97 20.55 24.72 8.32
N MET A 98 19.41 24.71 7.62
CA MET A 98 18.37 23.70 7.81
C MET A 98 18.44 22.64 6.72
N ASP A 99 18.20 21.39 7.11
CA ASP A 99 18.01 20.25 6.21
C ASP A 99 16.79 19.42 6.67
N THR A 100 16.21 18.62 5.76
CA THR A 100 15.01 17.81 6.01
C THR A 100 15.30 16.32 5.83
N SER A 101 14.81 15.49 6.76
CA SER A 101 14.88 14.03 6.64
C SER A 101 13.97 13.50 5.53
N ASN A 102 14.01 12.18 5.30
CA ASN A 102 12.92 11.48 4.63
C ASN A 102 11.59 11.64 5.38
N VAL A 103 10.49 11.33 4.70
CA VAL A 103 9.14 11.33 5.26
C VAL A 103 8.84 9.97 5.88
N VAL A 104 8.19 9.98 7.04
CA VAL A 104 7.65 8.81 7.74
C VAL A 104 6.12 8.93 7.71
N SER A 105 5.44 7.93 7.14
CA SER A 105 3.97 7.87 7.14
C SER A 105 3.51 6.93 8.25
N ILE A 106 2.58 7.38 9.08
CA ILE A 106 1.91 6.56 10.09
C ILE A 106 0.47 6.33 9.64
N PHE A 107 0.09 5.07 9.45
CA PHE A 107 -1.27 4.66 9.16
C PHE A 107 -2.01 4.36 10.46
N VAL A 108 -3.28 4.77 10.51
CA VAL A 108 -4.14 4.56 11.67
C VAL A 108 -5.31 3.71 11.21
N ASN A 109 -5.38 2.48 11.68
CA ASN A 109 -6.49 1.60 11.36
C ASN A 109 -7.72 1.99 12.19
N ILE A 110 -8.79 2.36 11.49
CA ILE A 110 -10.08 2.71 12.08
C ILE A 110 -11.02 1.55 11.83
N VAL A 111 -11.13 0.64 12.80
CA VAL A 111 -12.11 -0.45 12.73
C VAL A 111 -13.50 0.14 13.02
N SER A 112 -14.36 0.15 12.01
CA SER A 112 -15.77 0.50 12.23
C SER A 112 -16.44 -0.59 13.08
N PRO A 113 -17.21 -0.24 14.12
CA PRO A 113 -17.88 -1.24 14.95
C PRO A 113 -18.90 -2.02 14.09
N PRO A 114 -19.14 -3.31 14.41
CA PRO A 114 -20.14 -4.11 13.69
C PRO A 114 -21.55 -3.54 13.88
N THR A 115 -22.37 -3.67 12.84
CA THR A 115 -23.79 -3.33 12.86
C THR A 115 -24.62 -4.59 13.10
N ALA A 116 -25.35 -4.63 14.22
CA ALA A 116 -26.27 -5.72 14.52
C ALA A 116 -27.71 -5.39 14.07
N VAL A 117 -28.41 -6.37 13.51
CA VAL A 117 -29.84 -6.29 13.20
C VAL A 117 -30.63 -6.95 14.32
N ASN A 118 -31.49 -6.16 14.97
CA ASN A 118 -32.37 -6.68 16.01
C ASN A 118 -33.44 -7.59 15.39
N ALA A 119 -33.64 -8.76 16.01
CA ALA A 119 -34.77 -9.64 15.72
C ALA A 119 -35.79 -9.58 16.86
N SER A 120 -37.06 -9.79 16.53
CA SER A 120 -38.14 -9.83 17.53
C SER A 120 -39.08 -11.00 17.26
N ARG A 121 -39.59 -11.59 18.35
CA ARG A 121 -40.58 -12.68 18.32
C ARG A 121 -41.43 -12.66 19.59
N CYS A 122 -42.60 -13.30 19.53
CA CYS A 122 -43.44 -13.51 20.70
C CYS A 122 -43.25 -14.94 21.27
N GLY A 123 -43.18 -15.05 22.60
CA GLY A 123 -43.07 -16.32 23.31
C GLY A 123 -41.68 -16.97 23.28
N ILE A 124 -41.60 -18.25 23.67
CA ILE A 124 -40.36 -19.06 23.68
C ILE A 124 -40.07 -19.61 22.28
N GLY A 125 -38.80 -19.72 21.90
CA GLY A 125 -38.36 -20.45 20.72
C GLY A 125 -37.29 -19.75 19.89
N PRO A 126 -37.08 -20.19 18.63
CA PRO A 126 -35.91 -19.82 17.84
C PRO A 126 -35.96 -18.39 17.33
N ILE A 127 -34.80 -17.75 17.29
CA ILE A 127 -34.54 -16.43 16.72
C ILE A 127 -33.23 -16.48 15.92
N THR A 128 -33.16 -15.67 14.88
CA THR A 128 -31.96 -15.49 14.06
C THR A 128 -31.51 -14.04 14.23
N LEU A 129 -30.30 -13.86 14.73
CA LEU A 129 -29.63 -12.56 14.82
C LEU A 129 -28.61 -12.48 13.69
N THR A 130 -28.51 -11.31 13.07
CA THR A 130 -27.51 -11.06 12.02
C THR A 130 -26.69 -9.84 12.37
N ALA A 131 -25.40 -9.87 12.09
CA ALA A 131 -24.51 -8.74 12.21
C ALA A 131 -23.64 -8.63 10.96
N SER A 132 -23.20 -7.41 10.66
CA SER A 132 -22.30 -7.12 9.55
C SER A 132 -21.18 -6.21 10.04
N GLY A 133 -19.93 -6.50 9.66
CA GLY A 133 -18.77 -5.66 9.92
C GLY A 133 -17.57 -6.14 9.10
N ILE A 134 -16.39 -5.60 9.38
CA ILE A 134 -15.16 -5.95 8.66
C ILE A 134 -14.44 -7.07 9.41
N GLY A 135 -14.15 -8.17 8.73
CA GLY A 135 -13.41 -9.32 9.28
C GLY A 135 -14.29 -10.37 9.96
N LEU A 136 -13.71 -11.14 10.89
CA LEU A 136 -14.41 -12.24 11.56
C LEU A 136 -15.41 -11.72 12.60
N THR A 137 -16.69 -12.04 12.41
CA THR A 137 -17.77 -11.73 13.35
C THR A 137 -17.86 -12.77 14.48
N THR A 138 -17.84 -12.32 15.73
CA THR A 138 -17.95 -13.18 16.92
C THR A 138 -19.01 -12.66 17.88
N TRP A 139 -19.88 -13.54 18.36
CA TRP A 139 -20.99 -13.25 19.27
C TRP A 139 -20.66 -13.64 20.71
N TYR A 140 -21.13 -12.84 21.67
CA TYR A 140 -20.87 -13.01 23.10
C TYR A 140 -22.13 -12.82 23.93
N VAL A 141 -22.10 -13.38 25.15
CA VAL A 141 -23.16 -13.24 26.16
C VAL A 141 -23.07 -11.91 26.91
N ASP A 142 -21.87 -11.33 27.03
CA ASP A 142 -21.64 -9.99 27.58
C ASP A 142 -20.44 -9.29 26.92
N SER A 143 -20.22 -8.01 27.24
CA SER A 143 -19.17 -7.16 26.66
C SER A 143 -17.77 -7.35 27.25
N LEU A 144 -17.61 -8.22 28.27
CA LEU A 144 -16.36 -8.43 29.03
C LEU A 144 -15.85 -9.87 28.92
N THR A 145 -16.71 -10.83 28.55
CA THR A 145 -16.34 -12.22 28.32
C THR A 145 -15.55 -12.39 27.04
N LEU A 146 -14.44 -13.14 27.12
CA LEU A 146 -13.62 -13.51 25.96
C LEU A 146 -14.03 -14.86 25.35
N GLU A 147 -14.93 -15.60 26.00
CA GLU A 147 -15.41 -16.89 25.51
C GLU A 147 -16.49 -16.68 24.43
N PRO A 148 -16.24 -17.10 23.18
CA PRO A 148 -17.18 -16.89 22.09
C PRO A 148 -18.39 -17.80 22.23
N LEU A 149 -19.58 -17.23 22.02
CA LEU A 149 -20.83 -17.98 21.94
C LEU A 149 -21.03 -18.59 20.55
N HIS A 150 -20.65 -17.85 19.51
CA HIS A 150 -20.77 -18.25 18.11
C HIS A 150 -19.86 -17.40 17.22
N GLU A 151 -19.43 -17.96 16.09
CA GLU A 151 -18.68 -17.26 15.04
C GLU A 151 -19.48 -17.25 13.73
N GLY A 152 -19.46 -16.12 13.03
CA GLY A 152 -20.15 -15.90 11.76
C GLY A 152 -21.23 -14.81 11.84
N ASP A 153 -21.61 -14.31 10.67
CA ASP A 153 -22.53 -13.17 10.53
C ASP A 153 -23.97 -13.49 10.95
N THR A 154 -24.32 -14.78 11.04
CA THR A 154 -25.67 -15.23 11.38
C THR A 154 -25.64 -16.15 12.60
N PHE A 155 -26.23 -15.71 13.71
CA PHE A 155 -26.35 -16.48 14.93
C PHE A 155 -27.78 -16.98 15.15
N ASN A 156 -27.97 -18.30 15.13
CA ASN A 156 -29.25 -18.96 15.40
C ASN A 156 -29.30 -19.46 16.84
N THR A 157 -30.26 -18.97 17.62
CA THR A 157 -30.43 -19.36 19.03
C THR A 157 -31.91 -19.45 19.42
N SER A 158 -32.21 -19.92 20.63
CA SER A 158 -33.57 -19.90 21.19
C SER A 158 -33.59 -19.11 22.49
N ILE A 159 -34.56 -18.22 22.62
CA ILE A 159 -34.71 -17.37 23.80
C ILE A 159 -36.02 -17.69 24.54
N THR A 160 -36.00 -17.57 25.86
CA THR A 160 -37.19 -17.73 26.72
C THR A 160 -37.72 -16.41 27.24
N GLU A 161 -36.88 -15.37 27.28
CA GLU A 161 -37.19 -13.99 27.69
C GLU A 161 -36.39 -13.01 26.80
N THR A 162 -36.51 -11.71 27.04
CA THR A 162 -35.71 -10.71 26.32
C THR A 162 -34.24 -10.83 26.73
N THR A 163 -33.39 -11.24 25.78
CA THR A 163 -31.94 -11.41 25.98
C THR A 163 -31.16 -10.44 25.11
N THR A 164 -30.12 -9.82 25.67
CA THR A 164 -29.16 -8.99 24.93
C THR A 164 -27.94 -9.83 24.57
N TYR A 165 -27.48 -9.71 23.33
CA TYR A 165 -26.24 -10.32 22.84
C TYR A 165 -25.28 -9.23 22.38
N TYR A 166 -23.99 -9.49 22.48
CA TYR A 166 -22.92 -8.59 22.06
C TYR A 166 -22.22 -9.19 20.83
N VAL A 167 -21.73 -8.32 19.95
CA VAL A 167 -21.02 -8.75 18.75
C VAL A 167 -19.76 -7.90 18.60
N SER A 168 -18.65 -8.56 18.29
CA SER A 168 -17.42 -7.90 17.86
C SER A 168 -17.06 -8.38 16.46
N THR A 169 -16.31 -7.57 15.73
CA THR A 169 -15.61 -8.00 14.54
C THR A 169 -14.13 -7.74 14.73
N VAL A 170 -13.32 -8.73 14.40
CA VAL A 170 -11.88 -8.57 14.32
C VAL A 170 -11.52 -8.45 12.86
N ASP A 171 -10.99 -7.30 12.48
CA ASP A 171 -10.37 -7.16 11.17
C ASP A 171 -9.11 -8.04 11.14
N THR A 172 -9.22 -9.18 10.46
CA THR A 172 -8.12 -10.11 10.25
C THR A 172 -7.05 -9.55 9.31
N ASN A 173 -7.30 -8.39 8.70
CA ASN A 173 -6.36 -7.69 7.83
C ASN A 173 -5.58 -6.58 8.57
N SER A 174 -5.83 -6.42 9.88
CA SER A 174 -5.07 -5.55 10.78
C SER A 174 -3.83 -6.25 11.35
N SER A 175 -3.00 -6.89 10.54
CA SER A 175 -1.68 -7.33 11.03
C SER A 175 -0.73 -6.14 11.05
N GLY A 176 -0.83 -5.33 12.12
CA GLY A 176 0.36 -4.73 12.69
C GLY A 176 1.30 -5.83 13.16
N SER A 177 2.59 -5.53 13.17
CA SER A 177 3.75 -6.40 13.45
C SER A 177 4.25 -7.26 12.28
N GLY A 178 5.50 -7.00 11.90
CA GLY A 178 6.24 -7.76 10.90
C GLY A 178 6.40 -9.22 11.29
N GLY A 179 6.29 -10.09 10.28
CA GLY A 179 6.60 -11.51 10.38
C GLY A 179 5.60 -12.39 9.64
N SER A 180 5.95 -12.73 8.38
CA SER A 180 5.51 -13.93 7.64
C SER A 180 4.01 -14.26 7.56
N GLY A 181 3.43 -14.00 6.39
CA GLY A 181 3.07 -15.13 5.51
C GLY A 181 1.60 -15.51 5.38
N ASN A 182 0.67 -14.55 5.35
CA ASN A 182 -0.64 -14.83 4.76
C ASN A 182 -0.97 -13.81 3.66
N PRO A 183 -1.37 -14.26 2.46
CA PRO A 183 -1.71 -13.35 1.37
C PRO A 183 -2.89 -12.45 1.76
N VAL A 184 -2.69 -11.14 1.62
CA VAL A 184 -3.72 -10.11 1.76
C VAL A 184 -4.49 -10.01 0.45
N THR A 185 -5.81 -10.16 0.49
CA THR A 185 -6.67 -9.86 -0.65
C THR A 185 -6.94 -8.36 -0.72
N PHE A 186 -6.60 -7.75 -1.85
CA PHE A 186 -6.74 -6.31 -2.06
C PHE A 186 -7.30 -5.99 -3.45
N GLY A 187 -8.23 -5.03 -3.51
CA GLY A 187 -8.97 -4.68 -4.73
C GLY A 187 -10.46 -4.50 -4.48
N GLY A 188 -11.26 -4.57 -5.54
CA GLY A 188 -12.69 -4.19 -5.53
C GLY A 188 -13.68 -5.33 -5.74
N THR A 189 -14.97 -5.02 -5.55
CA THR A 189 -16.10 -5.91 -5.87
C THR A 189 -16.39 -5.91 -7.38
N PHE A 190 -16.58 -7.11 -7.94
CA PHE A 190 -16.82 -7.36 -9.36
C PHE A 190 -18.21 -6.84 -9.87
N GLY A 191 -18.30 -6.31 -11.11
CA GLY A 191 -19.53 -5.67 -11.66
C GLY A 191 -19.45 -5.02 -13.07
N ALA A 192 -20.58 -5.11 -13.79
CA ALA A 192 -20.86 -5.01 -15.26
C ALA A 192 -20.61 -3.65 -16.00
N THR A 193 -20.41 -3.51 -17.34
CA THR A 193 -20.28 -4.41 -18.53
C THR A 193 -19.69 -3.65 -19.76
N ASN A 194 -18.97 -4.41 -20.61
CA ASN A 194 -18.68 -4.29 -22.07
C ASN A 194 -17.53 -3.40 -22.61
N GLY A 195 -16.39 -4.03 -22.97
CA GLY A 195 -15.87 -4.02 -24.36
C GLY A 195 -14.51 -3.34 -24.68
N SER A 196 -13.38 -3.99 -24.38
CA SER A 196 -12.11 -3.95 -25.17
C SER A 196 -11.06 -4.89 -24.56
N THR A 197 -10.31 -5.63 -25.38
CA THR A 197 -9.09 -6.31 -24.92
C THR A 197 -8.12 -5.28 -24.32
N GLU A 198 -7.34 -5.70 -23.33
CA GLU A 198 -6.32 -4.91 -22.64
C GLU A 198 -6.84 -3.75 -21.75
N ASN A 199 -6.64 -3.88 -20.44
CA ASN A 199 -6.74 -2.79 -19.45
C ASN A 199 -5.44 -2.71 -18.66
N GLY A 200 -5.01 -1.50 -18.32
CA GLY A 200 -3.83 -1.26 -17.50
C GLY A 200 -4.17 -0.46 -16.25
N PHE A 201 -3.47 -0.72 -15.15
CA PHE A 201 -3.57 0.01 -13.88
C PHE A 201 -2.19 0.14 -13.24
N ASN A 202 -2.02 1.12 -12.36
CA ASN A 202 -0.76 1.21 -11.59
C ASN A 202 -0.95 0.56 -10.22
N VAL A 203 0.07 -0.15 -9.77
CA VAL A 203 0.26 -0.54 -8.38
C VAL A 203 1.41 0.29 -7.82
N ILE A 204 1.16 1.02 -6.74
CA ILE A 204 2.14 1.85 -6.05
C ILE A 204 2.41 1.20 -4.70
N ASN A 205 3.65 0.79 -4.45
CA ASN A 205 4.05 0.26 -3.17
C ASN A 205 4.46 1.38 -2.22
N ILE A 206 3.70 1.51 -1.13
CA ILE A 206 3.88 2.52 -0.08
C ILE A 206 4.34 1.90 1.26
N SER A 207 4.54 0.59 1.30
CA SER A 207 4.82 -0.17 2.53
C SER A 207 6.25 -0.05 3.08
N GLY A 208 7.18 0.54 2.32
CA GLY A 208 8.60 0.60 2.71
C GLY A 208 9.38 -0.71 2.53
N PHE A 209 8.73 -1.83 2.20
CA PHE A 209 9.32 -3.13 1.91
C PHE A 209 8.95 -3.61 0.52
N ASP A 210 9.67 -4.59 -0.01
CA ASP A 210 9.28 -5.24 -1.26
C ASP A 210 8.01 -6.07 -1.04
N ILE A 211 7.06 -5.96 -1.96
CA ILE A 211 5.81 -6.71 -1.94
C ILE A 211 5.83 -7.72 -3.07
N GLN A 212 5.37 -8.93 -2.81
CA GLN A 212 5.16 -9.95 -3.82
C GLN A 212 3.67 -10.19 -4.07
N ILE A 213 3.28 -10.17 -5.34
CA ILE A 213 1.93 -10.52 -5.80
C ILE A 213 1.98 -11.94 -6.37
N ASN A 214 1.20 -12.83 -5.77
CA ASN A 214 1.17 -14.26 -6.14
C ASN A 214 0.09 -14.54 -7.18
N THR A 215 -1.11 -13.98 -6.97
CA THR A 215 -2.28 -14.20 -7.82
C THR A 215 -2.95 -12.87 -8.12
N ILE A 216 -3.34 -12.68 -9.38
CA ILE A 216 -4.29 -11.64 -9.79
C ILE A 216 -5.59 -12.33 -10.22
N ASN A 217 -6.71 -11.93 -9.63
CA ASN A 217 -8.04 -12.33 -10.03
C ASN A 217 -8.62 -11.26 -10.96
N TRP A 218 -8.73 -11.60 -12.24
CA TRP A 218 -9.23 -10.72 -13.27
C TRP A 218 -10.73 -10.86 -13.45
N GLU A 219 -11.41 -9.74 -13.64
CA GLU A 219 -12.80 -9.76 -14.07
C GLU A 219 -12.91 -9.97 -15.59
N TRP A 220 -12.86 -11.24 -16.01
CA TRP A 220 -13.13 -11.66 -17.37
C TRP A 220 -14.53 -12.27 -17.46
N ASP A 221 -15.37 -11.67 -18.30
CA ASP A 221 -16.78 -12.00 -18.42
C ASP A 221 -16.99 -13.31 -19.19
N LEU A 222 -16.23 -13.53 -20.27
CA LEU A 222 -16.44 -14.63 -21.22
C LEU A 222 -15.15 -14.98 -21.97
N GLY A 223 -15.14 -16.17 -22.56
CA GLY A 223 -14.13 -16.62 -23.52
C GLY A 223 -13.07 -17.55 -22.95
N THR A 224 -12.29 -18.13 -23.86
CA THR A 224 -11.12 -18.97 -23.57
C THR A 224 -9.98 -18.51 -24.47
N GLY A 225 -8.76 -18.55 -23.97
CA GLY A 225 -7.61 -18.07 -24.72
C GLY A 225 -6.30 -18.12 -23.96
N ASP A 226 -5.25 -17.67 -24.61
CA ASP A 226 -3.96 -17.41 -23.98
C ASP A 226 -3.87 -15.93 -23.61
N VAL A 227 -3.42 -15.63 -22.39
CA VAL A 227 -3.30 -14.27 -21.86
C VAL A 227 -1.87 -14.01 -21.40
N ALA A 228 -1.28 -12.93 -21.89
CA ALA A 228 -0.04 -12.41 -21.36
C ALA A 228 -0.34 -11.37 -20.28
N VAL A 229 0.21 -11.53 -19.09
CA VAL A 229 0.29 -10.45 -18.11
C VAL A 229 1.54 -9.64 -18.41
N MET A 230 1.35 -8.34 -18.59
CA MET A 230 2.36 -7.37 -18.97
C MET A 230 2.69 -6.48 -17.78
N ILE A 231 3.96 -6.13 -17.62
CA ILE A 231 4.39 -5.14 -16.64
C ILE A 231 5.18 -4.02 -17.30
N GLN A 232 5.06 -2.82 -16.75
CA GLN A 232 5.92 -1.69 -17.09
C GLN A 232 6.55 -1.12 -15.80
N PRO A 233 7.84 -1.36 -15.57
CA PRO A 233 8.54 -0.78 -14.43
C PRO A 233 8.99 0.65 -14.74
N THR A 234 8.43 1.66 -14.07
CA THR A 234 8.93 3.07 -13.93
C THR A 234 7.91 3.95 -13.18
N GLY A 235 8.37 5.04 -12.56
CA GLY A 235 7.56 5.86 -11.64
C GLY A 235 6.32 6.53 -12.23
N GLY A 236 5.31 6.72 -11.36
CA GLY A 236 4.20 7.67 -11.42
C GLY A 236 3.19 7.53 -12.56
N THR A 237 3.60 6.99 -13.71
CA THR A 237 2.91 7.20 -14.96
C THR A 237 2.99 6.03 -15.97
N VAL A 238 3.00 4.78 -15.51
CA VAL A 238 3.34 3.63 -16.38
C VAL A 238 2.15 2.96 -17.05
N ALA A 239 1.02 2.81 -16.36
CA ALA A 239 -0.14 2.16 -16.95
C ALA A 239 -0.85 2.97 -18.05
N ASN A 240 -0.38 4.18 -18.36
CA ASN A 240 -0.94 5.08 -19.37
C ASN A 240 0.16 5.63 -20.30
N ALA A 241 1.05 4.73 -20.72
CA ALA A 241 1.99 5.01 -21.79
C ALA A 241 1.24 5.14 -23.14
N SER A 242 1.49 6.24 -23.86
CA SER A 242 0.93 6.51 -25.20
C SER A 242 1.46 5.57 -26.29
N SER A 243 2.33 4.63 -25.92
CA SER A 243 2.85 3.55 -26.75
C SER A 243 3.20 2.37 -25.84
N GLY A 244 3.15 1.14 -26.36
CA GLY A 244 3.63 -0.05 -25.63
C GLY A 244 5.15 -0.10 -25.37
N ALA A 245 5.89 0.99 -25.62
CA ALA A 245 7.31 1.07 -25.32
C ALA A 245 7.55 1.01 -23.80
N GLY A 246 8.34 0.02 -23.37
CA GLY A 246 8.67 -0.20 -21.95
C GLY A 246 7.81 -1.25 -21.25
N TRP A 247 6.73 -1.71 -21.88
CA TRP A 247 6.00 -2.90 -21.42
C TRP A 247 6.76 -4.16 -21.79
N ILE A 248 6.83 -5.09 -20.84
CA ILE A 248 7.41 -6.42 -21.03
C ILE A 248 6.38 -7.47 -20.63
N VAL A 249 6.39 -8.61 -21.32
CA VAL A 249 5.62 -9.79 -20.91
C VAL A 249 6.25 -10.30 -19.61
N TYR A 250 5.47 -10.34 -18.54
CA TYR A 250 5.89 -10.95 -17.28
C TYR A 250 5.69 -12.47 -17.33
N GLU A 251 4.46 -12.90 -17.65
CA GLU A 251 4.11 -14.31 -17.79
C GLU A 251 3.00 -14.47 -18.83
N THR A 252 2.98 -15.60 -19.54
CA THR A 252 1.89 -15.97 -20.44
C THR A 252 1.17 -17.20 -19.90
N PHE A 253 -0.12 -17.04 -19.65
CA PHE A 253 -1.03 -18.08 -19.19
C PHE A 253 -1.73 -18.69 -20.38
N THR A 254 -1.63 -20.00 -20.55
CA THR A 254 -2.22 -20.70 -21.70
C THR A 254 -3.56 -21.31 -21.37
N SER A 255 -4.49 -21.30 -22.33
CA SER A 255 -5.80 -21.97 -22.23
C SER A 255 -6.64 -21.57 -21.00
N ILE A 256 -6.54 -20.30 -20.58
CA ILE A 256 -7.37 -19.77 -19.50
C ILE A 256 -8.81 -19.64 -20.00
N THR A 257 -9.76 -19.99 -19.15
CA THR A 257 -11.20 -19.79 -19.40
C THR A 257 -11.71 -18.80 -18.38
N ALA A 258 -12.41 -17.77 -18.86
CA ALA A 258 -13.04 -16.77 -18.02
C ALA A 258 -14.08 -17.42 -17.08
N ASN A 259 -14.05 -17.07 -15.80
CA ASN A 259 -14.96 -17.60 -14.78
C ASN A 259 -16.39 -17.04 -14.88
N GLY A 260 -16.59 -16.01 -15.69
CA GLY A 260 -17.90 -15.39 -15.87
C GLY A 260 -17.99 -14.05 -15.15
N ALA A 261 -18.98 -13.25 -15.55
CA ALA A 261 -19.26 -11.98 -14.91
C ALA A 261 -19.45 -12.12 -13.39
N ASN A 262 -18.96 -11.12 -12.67
CA ASN A 262 -18.90 -10.98 -11.23
C ASN A 262 -18.02 -12.02 -10.52
N THR A 263 -17.13 -12.69 -11.25
CA THR A 263 -16.32 -13.80 -10.73
C THR A 263 -14.88 -13.68 -11.20
N GLY A 264 -13.97 -13.43 -10.25
CA GLY A 264 -12.54 -13.36 -10.52
C GLY A 264 -12.00 -14.62 -11.19
N THR A 265 -11.26 -14.43 -12.28
CA THR A 265 -10.50 -15.47 -12.98
C THR A 265 -9.04 -15.42 -12.50
N PRO A 266 -8.57 -16.41 -11.73
CA PRO A 266 -7.24 -16.37 -11.14
C PRO A 266 -6.16 -16.61 -12.19
N THR A 267 -5.13 -15.76 -12.18
CA THR A 267 -3.83 -16.01 -12.79
C THR A 267 -2.78 -16.03 -11.68
N THR A 268 -2.36 -17.22 -11.27
CA THR A 268 -1.32 -17.42 -10.26
C THR A 268 0.04 -17.53 -10.94
N PHE A 269 0.94 -16.60 -10.65
CA PHE A 269 2.25 -16.55 -11.30
C PHE A 269 3.15 -17.72 -10.88
N THR A 270 3.97 -18.20 -11.82
CA THR A 270 4.98 -19.23 -11.55
C THR A 270 6.09 -18.68 -10.65
N THR A 271 6.41 -17.39 -10.80
CA THR A 271 7.30 -16.62 -9.92
C THR A 271 6.52 -15.39 -9.45
N PRO A 272 6.50 -15.07 -8.14
CA PRO A 272 5.75 -13.91 -7.65
C PRO A 272 6.22 -12.60 -8.29
N LEU A 273 5.27 -11.74 -8.66
CA LEU A 273 5.56 -10.41 -9.18
C LEU A 273 6.00 -9.51 -8.03
N ILE A 274 7.26 -9.10 -8.03
CA ILE A 274 7.81 -8.19 -7.02
C ILE A 274 7.51 -6.74 -7.39
N ILE A 275 6.89 -6.01 -6.47
CA ILE A 275 6.71 -4.55 -6.48
C ILE A 275 7.67 -3.98 -5.43
N PRO A 276 8.81 -3.38 -5.83
CA PRO A 276 9.78 -2.89 -4.87
C PRO A 276 9.24 -1.78 -3.97
N ALA A 277 9.83 -1.62 -2.78
CA ALA A 277 9.49 -0.53 -1.87
C ALA A 277 9.52 0.85 -2.56
N GLY A 278 8.43 1.62 -2.45
CA GLY A 278 8.33 2.95 -3.06
C GLY A 278 8.16 2.95 -4.58
N ALA A 279 8.11 1.78 -5.23
CA ALA A 279 7.99 1.69 -6.67
C ALA A 279 6.53 1.85 -7.14
N THR A 280 6.40 2.33 -8.38
CA THR A 280 5.16 2.22 -9.16
C THR A 280 5.39 1.23 -10.29
N VAL A 281 4.48 0.28 -10.46
CA VAL A 281 4.50 -0.71 -11.54
C VAL A 281 3.18 -0.65 -12.28
N GLY A 282 3.24 -0.52 -13.60
CA GLY A 282 2.09 -0.65 -14.47
C GLY A 282 1.83 -2.12 -14.71
N ILE A 283 0.60 -2.57 -14.53
CA ILE A 283 0.18 -3.94 -14.79
C ILE A 283 -0.95 -3.90 -15.81
N ALA A 284 -0.88 -4.77 -16.80
CA ALA A 284 -1.91 -4.96 -17.81
C ALA A 284 -2.00 -6.44 -18.21
N PHE A 285 -3.02 -6.78 -18.99
CA PHE A 285 -3.08 -8.06 -19.68
C PHE A 285 -3.29 -7.86 -21.17
N ASP A 286 -2.82 -8.81 -21.97
CA ASP A 286 -3.01 -8.87 -23.43
C ASP A 286 -3.57 -10.25 -23.81
N VAL A 287 -4.57 -10.28 -24.69
CA VAL A 287 -5.17 -11.52 -25.18
C VAL A 287 -4.37 -11.98 -26.40
N VAL A 288 -3.45 -12.92 -26.18
CA VAL A 288 -2.52 -13.44 -27.19
C VAL A 288 -3.25 -14.30 -28.22
N SER A 289 -4.21 -15.10 -27.75
CA SER A 289 -5.04 -15.96 -28.60
C SER A 289 -6.42 -16.16 -27.98
N GLY A 290 -7.41 -16.51 -28.79
CA GLY A 290 -8.76 -16.80 -28.31
C GLY A 290 -9.67 -15.58 -28.26
N SER A 291 -10.62 -15.57 -27.32
CA SER A 291 -11.72 -14.60 -27.29
C SER A 291 -12.09 -14.12 -25.88
N ILE A 292 -11.10 -14.01 -24.99
CA ILE A 292 -11.33 -13.53 -23.62
C ILE A 292 -11.79 -12.06 -23.66
N THR A 293 -12.86 -11.76 -22.92
CA THR A 293 -13.42 -10.41 -22.79
C THR A 293 -13.49 -10.00 -21.32
N ASN A 294 -13.16 -8.74 -21.03
CA ASN A 294 -13.21 -8.14 -19.70
C ASN A 294 -14.49 -7.31 -19.45
N SER A 295 -14.80 -7.11 -18.18
CA SER A 295 -15.74 -6.08 -17.73
C SER A 295 -15.00 -4.79 -17.36
N TYR A 296 -15.63 -3.64 -17.64
CA TYR A 296 -15.23 -2.35 -17.10
C TYR A 296 -16.47 -1.47 -16.91
N GLN A 297 -16.35 -0.45 -16.06
CA GLN A 297 -17.25 0.70 -16.07
C GLN A 297 -16.62 1.85 -16.83
N THR A 298 -17.43 2.60 -17.58
CA THR A 298 -17.02 3.92 -18.07
C THR A 298 -16.82 4.83 -16.85
N GLY A 299 -15.56 5.07 -16.49
CA GLY A 299 -15.22 5.96 -15.39
C GLY A 299 -15.47 7.43 -15.75
N ASN A 300 -15.94 8.20 -14.76
CA ASN A 300 -15.83 9.66 -14.75
C ASN A 300 -14.44 10.13 -14.26
N GLY A 301 -13.56 9.19 -13.91
CA GLY A 301 -12.25 9.45 -13.33
C GLY A 301 -11.28 10.07 -14.34
N THR A 302 -10.37 10.87 -13.81
CA THR A 302 -9.24 11.38 -14.59
C THR A 302 -8.07 10.40 -14.41
N PRO A 303 -7.51 9.85 -15.51
CA PRO A 303 -6.31 9.01 -15.42
C PRO A 303 -5.26 9.71 -14.56
N TRP A 304 -4.46 8.94 -13.81
CA TRP A 304 -3.40 9.42 -12.91
C TRP A 304 -3.84 9.99 -11.57
N VAL A 305 -5.08 10.46 -11.44
CA VAL A 305 -5.48 11.25 -10.26
C VAL A 305 -6.39 10.42 -9.35
N SER A 306 -7.22 9.57 -9.92
CA SER A 306 -8.18 8.79 -9.16
C SER A 306 -7.49 7.57 -8.53
N THR A 307 -7.41 7.57 -7.20
CA THR A 307 -7.15 6.35 -6.43
C THR A 307 -8.39 5.47 -6.51
N GLU A 308 -8.22 4.23 -6.96
CA GLU A 308 -9.31 3.25 -7.05
C GLU A 308 -9.39 2.43 -5.77
N PHE A 309 -8.24 1.97 -5.29
CA PHE A 309 -8.10 1.17 -4.09
C PHE A 309 -6.84 1.60 -3.35
N MET A 310 -6.88 1.57 -2.02
CA MET A 310 -5.70 1.80 -1.21
C MET A 310 -5.82 1.07 0.13
N ASP A 311 -4.70 0.56 0.62
CA ASP A 311 -4.54 0.01 1.96
C ASP A 311 -3.23 0.54 2.57
N ALA A 312 -2.74 -0.08 3.63
CA ALA A 312 -1.50 0.34 4.29
C ALA A 312 -0.24 0.14 3.43
N ASN A 313 -0.30 -0.73 2.42
CA ASN A 313 0.87 -1.22 1.70
C ASN A 313 0.87 -0.85 0.22
N LEU A 314 -0.31 -0.74 -0.40
CA LEU A 314 -0.48 -0.54 -1.83
C LEU A 314 -1.55 0.50 -2.16
N ILE A 315 -1.34 1.21 -3.26
CA ILE A 315 -2.33 2.05 -3.92
C ILE A 315 -2.53 1.55 -5.34
N ILE A 316 -3.80 1.41 -5.76
CA ILE A 316 -4.19 1.25 -7.16
C ILE A 316 -4.72 2.57 -7.66
N THR A 317 -4.19 3.01 -8.79
CA THR A 317 -4.73 4.17 -9.52
C THR A 317 -5.19 3.76 -10.90
N GLU A 318 -6.20 4.45 -11.40
CA GLU A 318 -6.68 4.34 -12.79
C GLU A 318 -5.50 4.41 -13.78
N GLY A 319 -5.43 3.43 -14.68
CA GLY A 319 -4.51 3.41 -15.81
C GLY A 319 -5.24 3.54 -17.16
N GLN A 320 -4.48 3.46 -18.25
CA GLN A 320 -4.97 3.58 -19.62
C GLN A 320 -4.03 2.78 -20.55
N ALA A 321 -4.25 1.48 -20.68
CA ALA A 321 -3.54 0.73 -21.71
C ALA A 321 -4.22 1.00 -23.06
N GLY A 322 -3.46 1.48 -24.04
CA GLY A 322 -3.91 1.56 -25.41
C GLY A 322 -3.13 0.56 -26.25
N GLY A 323 -3.86 -0.37 -26.88
CA GLY A 323 -3.47 -1.23 -28.00
C GLY A 323 -2.12 -1.98 -27.90
N PRO A 324 -1.90 -2.92 -28.82
CA PRO A 324 -0.70 -3.74 -28.78
C PRO A 324 0.56 -2.87 -28.94
N PRO A 325 1.71 -3.29 -28.38
CA PRO A 325 2.99 -2.64 -28.61
C PRO A 325 3.24 -2.41 -30.11
N GLY A 326 3.23 -1.14 -30.54
CA GLY A 326 3.46 -0.74 -31.94
C GLY A 326 2.20 -0.48 -32.79
N GLY A 327 0.99 -0.66 -32.26
CA GLY A 327 -0.25 -0.25 -32.92
C GLY A 327 -0.61 1.19 -32.55
N GLY A 328 -0.56 2.11 -33.52
CA GLY A 328 -0.99 3.50 -33.30
C GLY A 328 -2.42 3.57 -32.75
N LEU A 329 -2.62 4.36 -31.70
CA LEU A 329 -3.86 4.39 -30.93
C LEU A 329 -4.80 5.49 -31.43
N GLY A 330 -5.98 5.10 -31.90
CA GLY A 330 -7.16 5.98 -31.88
C GLY A 330 -7.55 6.26 -30.42
N GLY A 331 -7.95 7.49 -30.11
CA GLY A 331 -8.19 7.92 -28.73
C GLY A 331 -9.32 7.15 -28.03
N PHE A 332 -9.12 6.78 -26.76
CA PHE A 332 -10.14 6.13 -25.92
C PHE A 332 -10.07 6.58 -24.44
N SER A 333 -11.20 6.36 -23.75
CA SER A 333 -11.59 6.89 -22.42
C SER A 333 -10.88 6.20 -21.24
N PRO A 334 -10.63 6.90 -20.10
CA PRO A 334 -10.23 6.28 -18.83
C PRO A 334 -11.09 5.06 -18.48
N ARG A 335 -10.45 3.99 -17.99
CA ARG A 335 -11.11 2.78 -17.53
C ARG A 335 -10.57 2.35 -16.17
N ASN A 336 -11.44 1.77 -15.36
CA ASN A 336 -11.12 1.43 -13.99
C ASN A 336 -10.69 -0.04 -13.86
N PHE A 337 -9.77 -0.36 -12.94
CA PHE A 337 -9.42 -1.75 -12.62
C PHE A 337 -10.50 -2.42 -11.79
N TRP A 338 -10.92 -3.61 -12.23
CA TRP A 338 -11.92 -4.44 -11.56
C TRP A 338 -11.32 -5.83 -11.39
N GLY A 339 -10.71 -6.04 -10.24
CA GLY A 339 -10.05 -7.27 -9.87
C GLY A 339 -9.59 -7.21 -8.43
N THR A 340 -9.06 -8.34 -7.97
CA THR A 340 -8.37 -8.42 -6.68
C THR A 340 -7.01 -9.05 -6.91
N PHE A 341 -6.05 -8.75 -6.06
CA PHE A 341 -4.83 -9.52 -6.00
C PHE A 341 -4.54 -9.98 -4.59
N GLU A 342 -3.75 -11.04 -4.52
CA GLU A 342 -3.20 -11.60 -3.29
C GLU A 342 -1.74 -11.17 -3.19
N TYR A 343 -1.42 -10.35 -2.19
CA TYR A 343 -0.07 -9.89 -1.95
C TYR A 343 0.43 -10.22 -0.55
N GLU A 344 1.74 -10.32 -0.40
CA GLU A 344 2.42 -10.41 0.89
C GLU A 344 3.78 -9.72 0.80
N PHE A 345 4.44 -9.51 1.94
CA PHE A 345 5.81 -9.00 1.93
C PHE A 345 6.75 -10.04 1.31
N ALA A 346 7.63 -9.59 0.42
CA ALA A 346 8.72 -10.42 -0.06
C ALA A 346 9.61 -10.77 1.14
N ASN A 347 9.89 -12.05 1.35
CA ASN A 347 10.74 -12.48 2.45
C ASN A 347 12.18 -11.99 2.19
N ASP A 348 12.58 -10.93 2.89
CA ASP A 348 13.99 -10.55 3.01
C ASP A 348 14.70 -11.62 3.86
N PHE A 349 15.51 -12.46 3.21
CA PHE A 349 16.53 -13.28 3.87
C PHE A 349 17.82 -12.49 4.07
#